data_AF-A0A559L6H2-F1
#
_entry.id   AF-A0A559L6H2-F1
#
_cell.length_a   1.000
_cell.length_b   1.000
_cell.length_c   1.000
_cell.angle_alpha   90.00
_cell.angle_beta   90.00
_cell.angle_gamma   90.00
#
_symmetry.space_group_name_H-M   'P 1'
#
loop_
_entity.id
_entity.type
_entity.pdbx_description
1 polymer ?
#
loop_
_entity_poly.entity_id
_entity_poly.type
_entity_poly.pdbx_seq_one_letter_code
_entity_poly.pdbx_strand_id
1 'polypeptide(L)'
;MGIAVGENGPKELGASKGGLETVNIIEESYNHIMSLLDPNKPLFSIRDTWPGPDSIMLSAINVARGNSPVEAVRPQDLEVRPDASSPTGFALWNKAIDVHLEQCIIPEELPEMVSRGILTAEEADVVASGIIQIINPGSKDMHNLLQESKSDPSVRNNYIYKPYRDRMGKGIKLSKNLMQEAWLKRLEKLANLDVPRPYDNAAVIQRLVEHNWYDMVRHEVPGDDGKPSKFHLIGAMFMLQNRNFYPSTWRVGLETHLGITADKPGLVLAMVRQPDWPIGDDQEEEE
;
A
#
# COMPACT_ATOMS: atom_id res chain seq x y z
N MET A 1 12.68 -0.08 8.43
CA MET A 1 13.53 1.13 8.22
C MET A 1 12.72 2.41 8.32
N GLY A 2 11.40 2.40 8.11
CA GLY A 2 10.56 3.59 8.33
C GLY A 2 10.44 4.00 9.80
N ILE A 3 10.51 3.04 10.73
CA ILE A 3 10.40 3.33 12.17
C ILE A 3 11.76 3.71 12.79
N ALA A 4 12.85 3.07 12.37
CA ALA A 4 14.20 3.36 12.89
C ALA A 4 14.75 4.75 12.49
N VAL A 5 14.34 5.29 11.35
CA VAL A 5 14.72 6.66 10.94
C VAL A 5 13.99 7.72 11.78
N GLY A 6 12.91 7.36 12.48
CA GLY A 6 12.12 8.28 13.30
C GLY A 6 12.76 8.68 14.63
N GLU A 7 13.61 7.83 15.22
CA GLU A 7 14.08 8.03 16.60
C GLU A 7 15.33 8.93 16.70
N ASN A 8 16.37 8.63 15.93
CA ASN A 8 17.63 9.40 15.96
C ASN A 8 18.07 9.92 14.59
N GLY A 9 17.42 9.50 13.50
CA GLY A 9 17.82 9.88 12.14
C GLY A 9 17.97 11.39 11.95
N PRO A 10 16.97 12.23 12.29
CA PRO A 10 17.09 13.68 12.20
C PRO A 10 18.21 14.27 13.09
N LYS A 11 18.48 13.67 14.25
CA LYS A 11 19.49 14.13 15.22
C LYS A 11 20.91 13.74 14.78
N GLU A 12 21.09 12.51 14.33
CA GLU A 12 22.37 11.97 13.83
C GLU A 12 22.75 12.56 12.47
N LEU A 13 21.75 12.90 11.63
CA LEU A 13 21.96 13.56 10.34
C LEU A 13 22.07 15.09 10.47
N GLY A 14 22.01 15.65 11.68
CA GLY A 14 22.09 17.10 11.93
C GLY A 14 20.87 17.91 11.45
N ALA A 15 19.84 17.23 10.92
CA ALA A 15 18.60 17.81 10.44
C ALA A 15 17.80 18.53 11.56
N SER A 16 18.03 18.16 12.82
CA SER A 16 17.46 18.83 14.00
C SER A 16 17.88 20.30 14.12
N LYS A 17 19.02 20.70 13.55
CA LYS A 17 19.46 22.11 13.52
C LYS A 17 18.62 22.96 12.56
N GLY A 18 17.98 22.35 11.58
CA GLY A 18 17.07 23.00 10.62
C GLY A 18 15.59 22.94 11.05
N GLY A 19 15.31 22.69 12.33
CA GLY A 19 13.95 22.64 12.88
C GLY A 19 13.20 21.32 12.66
N LEU A 20 13.87 20.25 12.21
CA LEU A 20 13.26 18.92 12.12
C LEU A 20 13.38 18.18 13.46
N GLU A 21 12.28 18.15 14.21
CA GLU A 21 12.20 17.39 15.47
C GLU A 21 11.93 15.90 15.21
N THR A 22 12.50 15.04 16.04
CA THR A 22 12.15 13.62 16.09
C THR A 22 10.74 13.47 16.65
N VAL A 23 9.96 12.56 16.08
CA VAL A 23 8.57 12.34 16.47
C VAL A 23 8.50 11.78 17.90
N ASN A 24 7.38 12.04 18.59
CA ASN A 24 7.03 11.53 19.92
C ASN A 24 7.50 10.09 20.21
N ILE A 25 7.66 9.82 21.50
CA ILE A 25 8.05 8.53 22.11
C ILE A 25 7.35 7.37 21.38
N ILE A 26 8.13 6.45 20.80
CA ILE A 26 7.68 5.22 20.11
C ILE A 26 6.49 4.53 20.82
N GLU A 27 6.44 4.66 22.14
CA GLU A 27 5.31 4.36 23.01
C GLU A 27 3.93 4.76 22.47
N GLU A 28 3.71 6.03 22.13
CA GLU A 28 2.38 6.51 21.71
C GLU A 28 1.96 5.92 20.37
N SER A 29 2.91 5.77 19.44
CA SER A 29 2.66 5.19 18.11
C SER A 29 2.41 3.70 18.20
N TYR A 30 3.17 2.98 19.03
CA TYR A 30 2.93 1.58 19.32
C TYR A 30 1.54 1.38 19.92
N ASN A 31 1.16 2.18 20.92
CA ASN A 31 -0.13 2.05 21.60
C ASN A 31 -1.30 2.29 20.65
N HIS A 32 -1.21 3.27 19.74
CA HIS A 32 -2.23 3.47 18.71
C HIS A 32 -2.33 2.30 17.74
N ILE A 33 -1.20 1.82 17.19
CA ILE A 33 -1.20 0.67 16.27
C ILE A 33 -1.82 -0.55 16.96
N MET A 34 -1.44 -0.80 18.21
CA MET A 34 -1.98 -1.93 18.98
C MET A 34 -3.44 -1.77 19.37
N SER A 35 -3.95 -0.53 19.54
CA SER A 35 -5.38 -0.30 19.79
C SER A 35 -6.27 -0.63 18.59
N LEU A 36 -5.71 -0.69 17.37
CA LEU A 36 -6.43 -1.13 16.18
C LEU A 36 -6.61 -2.65 16.14
N LEU A 37 -5.88 -3.39 16.98
CA LEU A 37 -5.84 -4.84 16.99
C LEU A 37 -6.57 -5.38 18.23
N ASP A 38 -7.10 -6.60 18.16
CA ASP A 38 -7.61 -7.29 19.34
C ASP A 38 -6.42 -7.84 20.15
N PRO A 39 -6.17 -7.34 21.38
CA PRO A 39 -5.01 -7.76 22.18
C PRO A 39 -5.09 -9.22 22.64
N ASN A 40 -6.26 -9.86 22.55
CA ASN A 40 -6.42 -11.26 22.93
C ASN A 40 -6.12 -12.23 21.79
N LYS A 41 -5.84 -11.72 20.59
CA LYS A 41 -5.59 -12.52 19.40
C LYS A 41 -4.12 -12.46 18.99
N PRO A 42 -3.56 -13.55 18.46
CA PRO A 42 -2.19 -13.56 17.98
C PRO A 42 -2.02 -12.62 16.78
N LEU A 43 -0.88 -11.93 16.71
CA LEU A 43 -0.52 -11.08 15.59
C LEU A 43 0.42 -11.82 14.64
N PHE A 44 0.10 -11.79 13.34
CA PHE A 44 0.87 -12.49 12.33
C PHE A 44 1.51 -11.54 11.31
N SER A 45 2.68 -11.92 10.82
CA SER A 45 3.36 -11.32 9.69
C SER A 45 3.48 -12.36 8.57
N ILE A 46 2.73 -12.14 7.48
CA ILE A 46 2.72 -13.04 6.32
C ILE A 46 3.94 -12.76 5.43
N ARG A 47 4.84 -13.73 5.28
CA ARG A 47 6.07 -13.61 4.46
C ARG A 47 6.76 -14.93 4.17
N ASP A 48 7.36 -15.02 2.98
CA ASP A 48 8.07 -16.22 2.53
C ASP A 48 9.54 -16.24 2.95
N THR A 49 10.17 -15.06 3.04
CA THR A 49 11.58 -14.87 3.44
C THR A 49 11.72 -13.96 4.66
N TRP A 50 12.96 -13.66 5.05
CA TRP A 50 13.38 -12.99 6.27
C TRP A 50 12.40 -11.88 6.73
N PRO A 51 11.97 -11.89 8.01
CA PRO A 51 12.38 -10.81 8.88
C PRO A 51 12.29 -9.33 8.49
N GLY A 52 11.51 -8.84 7.52
CA GLY A 52 11.53 -7.41 7.14
C GLY A 52 11.68 -6.50 8.37
N PRO A 53 12.62 -5.52 8.40
CA PRO A 53 13.14 -4.93 9.64
C PRO A 53 12.05 -4.43 10.60
N ASP A 54 10.96 -3.92 10.04
CA ASP A 54 9.83 -3.38 10.79
C ASP A 54 9.08 -4.49 11.57
N SER A 55 8.95 -5.70 11.02
CA SER A 55 8.27 -6.81 11.72
C SER A 55 9.14 -7.46 12.81
N ILE A 56 10.47 -7.47 12.66
CA ILE A 56 11.37 -7.88 13.77
C ILE A 56 11.20 -6.92 14.92
N MET A 57 11.29 -5.63 14.60
CA MET A 57 11.23 -4.58 15.59
C MET A 57 9.87 -4.58 16.32
N LEU A 58 8.76 -4.72 15.59
CA LEU A 58 7.43 -4.85 16.21
C LEU A 58 7.34 -6.06 17.15
N SER A 59 7.82 -7.24 16.72
CA SER A 59 7.83 -8.45 17.54
C SER A 59 8.69 -8.29 18.79
N ALA A 60 9.88 -7.70 18.66
CA ALA A 60 10.77 -7.43 19.79
C ALA A 60 10.14 -6.45 20.80
N ILE A 61 9.47 -5.40 20.31
CA ILE A 61 8.77 -4.43 21.17
C ILE A 61 7.59 -5.10 21.89
N ASN A 62 6.82 -5.97 21.23
CA ASN A 62 5.75 -6.73 21.88
C ASN A 62 6.28 -7.54 23.06
N VAL A 63 7.33 -8.34 22.82
CA VAL A 63 7.94 -9.20 23.85
C VAL A 63 8.50 -8.37 25.00
N ALA A 64 9.18 -7.26 24.70
CA ALA A 64 9.70 -6.35 25.73
C ALA A 64 8.60 -5.75 26.62
N ARG A 65 7.36 -5.69 26.12
CA ARG A 65 6.18 -5.19 26.83
C ARG A 65 5.30 -6.28 27.44
N GLY A 66 5.73 -7.54 27.39
CA GLY A 66 4.98 -8.68 27.93
C GLY A 66 3.80 -9.15 27.05
N ASN A 67 3.71 -8.66 25.82
CA ASN A 67 2.72 -9.14 24.83
C ASN A 67 3.28 -10.33 24.04
N SER A 68 2.38 -11.09 23.41
CA SER A 68 2.76 -12.16 22.48
C SER A 68 3.60 -11.61 21.31
N PRO A 69 4.64 -12.35 20.87
CA PRO A 69 5.42 -11.96 19.71
C PRO A 69 4.56 -11.92 18.45
N VAL A 70 5.01 -11.14 17.46
CA VAL A 70 4.43 -11.21 16.11
C VAL A 70 5.00 -12.43 15.41
N GLU A 71 4.13 -13.40 15.11
CA GLU A 71 4.51 -14.68 14.51
C GLU A 71 4.66 -14.55 12.99
N ALA A 72 5.69 -15.19 12.42
CA ALA A 72 5.84 -15.23 10.97
C ALA A 72 5.07 -16.41 10.39
N VAL A 73 4.19 -16.16 9.42
CA VAL A 73 3.46 -17.21 8.69
C VAL A 73 3.89 -17.19 7.24
N ARG A 74 4.28 -18.35 6.70
CA ARG A 74 4.65 -18.44 5.28
C ARG A 74 3.38 -18.47 4.42
N PRO A 75 3.35 -17.77 3.28
CA PRO A 75 2.22 -17.82 2.36
C PRO A 75 1.81 -19.25 1.97
N GLN A 76 2.76 -20.17 1.83
CA GLN A 76 2.48 -21.58 1.51
C GLN A 76 1.74 -22.34 2.63
N ASP A 77 1.79 -21.85 3.86
CA ASP A 77 1.11 -22.43 5.02
C ASP A 77 -0.29 -21.82 5.20
N LEU A 78 -0.68 -20.85 4.37
CA LEU A 78 -2.01 -20.27 4.39
C LEU A 78 -3.00 -21.07 3.55
N GLU A 79 -4.24 -21.08 4.01
CA GLU A 79 -5.40 -21.53 3.25
C GLU A 79 -6.63 -20.70 3.59
N VAL A 80 -7.55 -20.59 2.64
CA VAL A 80 -8.83 -19.94 2.84
C VAL A 80 -9.89 -21.02 3.07
N ARG A 81 -10.67 -20.88 4.14
CA ARG A 81 -11.74 -21.83 4.50
C ARG A 81 -13.09 -21.13 4.48
N PRO A 82 -14.19 -21.82 4.14
CA PRO A 82 -15.53 -21.30 4.36
C PRO A 82 -15.74 -20.96 5.85
N ASP A 83 -16.25 -19.77 6.12
CA ASP A 83 -16.58 -19.30 7.46
C ASP A 83 -17.82 -18.40 7.40
N ALA A 84 -18.93 -18.90 7.92
CA ALA A 84 -20.21 -18.18 7.92
C ALA A 84 -20.22 -16.95 8.84
N SER A 85 -19.26 -16.83 9.76
CA SER A 85 -19.10 -15.65 10.61
C SER A 85 -18.31 -14.53 9.93
N SER A 86 -17.58 -14.84 8.86
CA SER A 86 -16.86 -13.85 8.06
C SER A 86 -17.81 -13.06 7.16
N PRO A 87 -17.69 -11.72 7.07
CA PRO A 87 -18.46 -10.90 6.12
C PRO A 87 -18.28 -11.34 4.65
N THR A 88 -17.16 -11.99 4.33
CA THR A 88 -16.87 -12.49 2.99
C THR A 88 -17.33 -13.94 2.76
N GLY A 89 -17.81 -14.62 3.80
CA GLY A 89 -18.10 -16.06 3.78
C GLY A 89 -16.85 -16.94 3.88
N PHE A 90 -15.66 -16.34 4.00
CA PHE A 90 -14.38 -17.03 4.06
C PHE A 90 -13.44 -16.45 5.12
N ALA A 91 -12.63 -17.30 5.73
CA ALA A 91 -11.62 -16.92 6.70
C ALA A 91 -10.23 -17.42 6.27
N LEU A 92 -9.18 -16.70 6.66
CA LEU A 92 -7.79 -17.09 6.37
C LEU A 92 -7.25 -17.91 7.53
N TRP A 93 -6.62 -19.04 7.23
CA TRP A 93 -6.10 -19.97 8.23
C TRP A 93 -4.65 -20.31 7.94
N ASN A 94 -3.86 -20.52 8.98
CA ASN A 94 -2.59 -21.22 8.88
C ASN A 94 -2.87 -22.71 9.02
N LYS A 95 -2.80 -23.44 7.92
CA LYS A 95 -3.11 -24.87 7.86
C LYS A 95 -2.09 -25.74 8.60
N ALA A 96 -0.88 -25.23 8.83
CA ALA A 96 0.17 -25.98 9.51
C ALA A 96 -0.06 -26.09 11.02
N ILE A 97 -0.69 -25.07 11.62
CA ILE A 97 -0.94 -24.99 13.07
C ILE A 97 -2.42 -24.87 13.42
N ASP A 98 -3.30 -24.86 12.41
CA ASP A 98 -4.75 -24.77 12.55
C ASP A 98 -5.22 -23.51 13.29
N VAL A 99 -4.66 -22.35 12.93
CA VAL A 99 -4.98 -21.07 13.58
C VAL A 99 -5.63 -20.11 12.57
N HIS A 100 -6.70 -19.44 13.00
CA HIS A 100 -7.34 -18.36 12.25
C HIS A 100 -6.45 -17.11 12.22
N LEU A 101 -6.26 -16.54 11.03
CA LEU A 101 -5.55 -15.28 10.82
C LEU A 101 -6.56 -14.19 10.53
N GLU A 102 -6.69 -13.25 11.45
CA GLU A 102 -7.48 -12.05 11.20
C GLU A 102 -6.85 -11.24 10.08
N GLN A 103 -7.70 -10.76 9.17
CA GLN A 103 -7.28 -9.93 8.05
C GLN A 103 -7.28 -8.47 8.50
N CYS A 104 -6.61 -7.63 7.74
CA CYS A 104 -6.50 -6.20 8.04
C CYS A 104 -7.59 -5.43 7.27
N ILE A 105 -8.02 -4.32 7.87
CA ILE A 105 -9.00 -3.33 7.40
C ILE A 105 -9.29 -3.40 5.91
N ILE A 106 -10.39 -4.07 5.59
CA ILE A 106 -11.13 -3.90 4.34
C ILE A 106 -12.36 -3.02 4.63
N PRO A 107 -12.94 -2.31 3.65
CA PRO A 107 -14.12 -1.47 3.87
C PRO A 107 -15.25 -2.14 4.66
N GLU A 108 -15.37 -3.46 4.55
CA GLU A 108 -16.31 -4.31 5.26
C GLU A 108 -16.11 -4.36 6.79
N GLU A 109 -14.91 -4.03 7.29
CA GLU A 109 -14.60 -4.01 8.73
C GLU A 109 -14.95 -2.66 9.40
N LEU A 110 -15.12 -1.59 8.61
CA LEU A 110 -15.37 -0.24 9.12
C LEU A 110 -16.59 -0.14 10.04
N PRO A 111 -17.75 -0.79 9.77
CA PRO A 111 -18.90 -0.76 10.67
C PRO A 111 -18.60 -1.33 12.07
N GLU A 112 -17.77 -2.38 12.16
CA GLU A 112 -17.38 -2.96 13.46
C GLU A 112 -16.40 -2.05 14.20
N MET A 113 -15.49 -1.38 13.48
CA MET A 113 -14.60 -0.39 14.08
C MET A 113 -15.38 0.79 14.68
N VAL A 114 -16.46 1.21 14.03
CA VAL A 114 -17.37 2.24 14.57
C VAL A 114 -18.11 1.72 15.80
N SER A 115 -18.66 0.50 15.76
CA SER A 115 -19.40 -0.06 16.90
C SER A 115 -18.53 -0.26 18.14
N ARG A 116 -17.23 -0.53 17.95
CA ARG A 116 -16.22 -0.65 19.01
C ARG A 116 -15.68 0.71 19.49
N GLY A 117 -16.08 1.82 18.87
CA GLY A 117 -15.59 3.16 19.21
C GLY A 117 -14.13 3.41 18.81
N ILE A 118 -13.58 2.61 17.89
CA ILE A 118 -12.22 2.80 17.34
C ILE A 118 -12.22 3.97 16.36
N LEU A 119 -13.27 4.07 15.54
CA LEU A 119 -13.50 5.17 14.62
C LEU A 119 -14.85 5.80 14.92
N THR A 120 -14.97 7.11 14.69
CA THR A 120 -16.27 7.75 14.48
C THR A 120 -16.84 7.35 13.12
N ALA A 121 -18.15 7.51 12.94
CA ALA A 121 -18.78 7.29 11.63
C ALA A 121 -18.15 8.19 10.55
N GLU A 122 -17.82 9.43 10.90
CA GLU A 122 -17.19 10.40 9.99
C GLU A 122 -15.78 9.95 9.59
N GLU A 123 -14.97 9.44 10.52
CA GLU A 123 -13.64 8.89 10.22
C GLU A 123 -13.74 7.63 9.36
N ALA A 124 -14.72 6.76 9.62
CA ALA A 124 -14.98 5.58 8.79
C ALA A 124 -15.35 5.98 7.35
N ASP A 125 -16.17 7.01 7.16
CA ASP A 125 -16.51 7.53 5.83
C ASP A 125 -15.28 8.09 5.10
N VAL A 126 -14.41 8.81 5.82
CA VAL A 126 -13.13 9.29 5.26
C VAL A 126 -12.27 8.13 4.80
N VAL A 127 -12.10 7.09 5.63
CA VAL A 127 -11.33 5.89 5.27
C VAL A 127 -11.96 5.18 4.07
N ALA A 128 -13.28 4.97 4.06
CA ALA A 128 -14.00 4.34 2.97
C ALA A 128 -13.81 5.11 1.65
N SER A 129 -13.84 6.45 1.69
CA SER A 129 -13.62 7.30 0.53
C SER A 129 -12.17 7.30 0.02
N GLY A 130 -11.21 7.03 0.91
CA GLY A 130 -9.78 6.98 0.59
C GLY A 130 -9.30 5.62 0.08
N ILE A 131 -10.05 4.54 0.31
CA ILE A 131 -9.73 3.19 -0.18
C ILE A 131 -10.27 3.04 -1.60
N ILE A 132 -9.37 2.82 -2.56
CA ILE A 132 -9.77 2.50 -3.93
C ILE A 132 -10.49 1.14 -3.96
N GLN A 133 -11.58 1.05 -4.71
CA GLN A 133 -12.35 -0.18 -4.85
C GLN A 133 -11.48 -1.35 -5.34
N ILE A 134 -11.56 -2.46 -4.61
CA ILE A 134 -10.98 -3.76 -4.96
C ILE A 134 -12.14 -4.76 -5.07
N ILE A 135 -12.21 -5.47 -6.20
CA ILE A 135 -13.21 -6.50 -6.46
C ILE A 135 -12.53 -7.86 -6.29
N ASN A 136 -13.00 -8.58 -5.29
CA ASN A 136 -12.47 -9.89 -4.91
C ASN A 136 -12.95 -11.00 -5.85
N PRO A 137 -12.14 -12.04 -6.11
CA PRO A 137 -12.59 -13.25 -6.80
C PRO A 137 -13.82 -13.86 -6.14
N GLY A 138 -14.71 -14.47 -6.93
CA GLY A 138 -15.94 -15.11 -6.46
C GLY A 138 -17.04 -14.16 -5.95
N SER A 139 -16.72 -12.88 -5.70
CA SER A 139 -17.69 -11.90 -5.17
C SER A 139 -18.84 -11.60 -6.14
N LYS A 140 -19.96 -11.09 -5.60
CA LYS A 140 -21.08 -10.60 -6.41
C LYS A 140 -20.63 -9.50 -7.38
N ASP A 141 -19.75 -8.61 -6.94
CA ASP A 141 -19.21 -7.53 -7.76
C ASP A 141 -18.35 -8.04 -8.93
N MET A 142 -17.63 -9.15 -8.75
CA MET A 142 -16.90 -9.81 -9.85
C MET A 142 -17.88 -10.33 -10.92
N HIS A 143 -18.99 -10.91 -10.49
CA HIS A 143 -20.04 -11.39 -11.39
C HIS A 143 -20.71 -10.24 -12.13
N ASN A 144 -21.03 -9.15 -11.43
CA ASN A 144 -21.59 -7.93 -12.03
C ASN A 144 -20.64 -7.34 -13.08
N LEU A 145 -19.37 -7.16 -12.72
CA LEU A 145 -18.35 -6.63 -13.62
C LEU A 145 -18.18 -7.50 -14.88
N LEU A 146 -18.27 -8.83 -14.74
CA LEU A 146 -18.25 -9.75 -15.88
C LEU A 146 -19.42 -9.52 -16.84
N GLN A 147 -20.64 -9.36 -16.32
CA GLN A 147 -21.83 -9.10 -17.15
C GLN A 147 -21.77 -7.73 -17.81
N GLU A 148 -21.37 -6.70 -17.07
CA GLU A 148 -21.15 -5.35 -17.60
C GLU A 148 -20.10 -5.35 -18.69
N SER A 149 -18.96 -6.03 -18.46
CA SER A 149 -17.89 -6.14 -19.45
C SER A 149 -18.31 -6.92 -20.71
N LYS A 150 -19.26 -7.86 -20.61
CA LYS A 150 -19.84 -8.54 -21.78
C LYS A 150 -20.73 -7.61 -22.61
N SER A 151 -21.41 -6.69 -21.93
CA SER A 151 -22.37 -5.76 -22.54
C SER A 151 -21.71 -4.51 -23.11
N ASP A 152 -20.66 -4.02 -22.44
CA ASP A 152 -19.90 -2.83 -22.81
C ASP A 152 -18.38 -3.09 -22.68
N PRO A 153 -17.66 -3.24 -23.81
CA PRO A 153 -16.21 -3.39 -23.82
C PRO A 153 -15.43 -2.21 -23.21
N SER A 154 -16.02 -1.02 -23.13
CA SER A 154 -15.35 0.18 -22.63
C SER A 154 -15.16 0.16 -21.10
N VAL A 155 -15.99 -0.60 -20.38
CA VAL A 155 -15.95 -0.74 -18.91
C VAL A 155 -14.56 -1.12 -18.41
N ARG A 156 -13.84 -1.97 -19.15
CA ARG A 156 -12.48 -2.41 -18.80
C ARG A 156 -11.50 -1.24 -18.63
N ASN A 157 -11.74 -0.10 -19.27
CA ASN A 157 -10.81 1.03 -19.22
C ASN A 157 -10.69 1.62 -17.82
N ASN A 158 -11.69 1.37 -16.96
CA ASN A 158 -11.77 1.88 -15.61
C ASN A 158 -11.09 0.96 -14.57
N TYR A 159 -10.38 -0.08 -15.01
CA TYR A 159 -9.87 -1.11 -14.10
C TYR A 159 -8.42 -1.51 -14.40
N ILE A 160 -7.80 -2.12 -13.40
CA ILE A 160 -6.52 -2.83 -13.51
C ILE A 160 -6.69 -4.27 -13.03
N TYR A 161 -5.98 -5.18 -13.68
CA TYR A 161 -5.80 -6.56 -13.23
C TYR A 161 -4.53 -6.64 -12.38
N LYS A 162 -4.67 -7.02 -11.11
CA LYS A 162 -3.58 -7.01 -10.12
C LYS A 162 -3.37 -8.43 -9.57
N PRO A 163 -2.37 -9.18 -10.06
CA PRO A 163 -2.08 -10.51 -9.54
C PRO A 163 -1.57 -10.43 -8.10
N TYR A 164 -1.87 -11.47 -7.31
CA TYR A 164 -1.24 -11.68 -6.00
C TYR A 164 0.21 -12.07 -6.21
N ARG A 165 1.13 -11.23 -5.72
CA ARG A 165 2.58 -11.41 -5.87
C ARG A 165 3.35 -10.54 -4.87
N ASP A 166 4.66 -10.70 -4.87
CA ASP A 166 5.62 -9.85 -4.16
C ASP A 166 5.76 -8.45 -4.77
N ARG A 167 6.78 -7.67 -4.38
CA ARG A 167 6.92 -6.24 -4.75
C ARG A 167 7.33 -6.06 -6.24
N MET A 168 7.37 -4.80 -6.72
CA MET A 168 7.95 -4.40 -8.03
C MET A 168 7.06 -4.35 -9.31
N GLY A 169 5.74 -4.24 -9.22
CA GLY A 169 4.87 -3.95 -10.38
C GLY A 169 4.63 -5.12 -11.37
N LYS A 170 5.43 -6.19 -11.32
CA LYS A 170 5.41 -7.30 -12.28
C LYS A 170 4.02 -7.90 -12.52
N GLY A 171 3.55 -7.92 -13.76
CA GLY A 171 2.29 -8.59 -14.11
C GLY A 171 1.00 -7.83 -13.78
N ILE A 172 1.05 -6.63 -13.16
CA ILE A 172 -0.12 -5.76 -13.18
C ILE A 172 -0.39 -5.35 -14.63
N LYS A 173 -1.65 -5.34 -15.03
CA LYS A 173 -2.07 -4.95 -16.38
C LYS A 173 -3.13 -3.86 -16.27
N LEU A 174 -2.91 -2.76 -16.99
CA LEU A 174 -3.97 -1.80 -17.29
C LEU A 174 -4.96 -2.49 -18.21
N SER A 175 -6.22 -2.59 -17.80
CA SER A 175 -7.20 -3.37 -18.55
C SER A 175 -7.54 -2.72 -19.91
N LYS A 176 -7.36 -1.40 -20.04
CA LYS A 176 -7.40 -0.69 -21.35
C LYS A 176 -6.40 -1.22 -22.39
N ASN A 177 -5.26 -1.76 -21.93
CA ASN A 177 -4.21 -2.32 -22.79
C ASN A 177 -4.43 -3.81 -23.10
N LEU A 178 -5.52 -4.41 -22.62
CA LEU A 178 -5.89 -5.79 -22.91
C LEU A 178 -6.91 -5.82 -24.06
N MET A 179 -6.82 -6.86 -24.89
CA MET A 179 -7.91 -7.19 -25.81
C MET A 179 -9.14 -7.64 -25.02
N GLN A 180 -10.34 -7.44 -25.59
CA GLN A 180 -11.60 -7.70 -24.89
C GLN A 180 -11.73 -9.16 -24.46
N GLU A 181 -11.40 -10.07 -25.38
CA GLU A 181 -11.41 -11.51 -25.11
C GLU A 181 -10.47 -11.87 -23.95
N ALA A 182 -9.28 -11.27 -23.92
CA ALA A 182 -8.30 -11.52 -22.85
C ALA A 182 -8.75 -10.93 -21.50
N TRP A 183 -9.53 -9.84 -21.50
CA TRP A 183 -10.16 -9.27 -20.31
C TRP A 183 -11.27 -10.19 -19.78
N LEU A 184 -12.22 -10.57 -20.65
CA LEU A 184 -13.33 -11.45 -20.28
C LEU A 184 -12.84 -12.80 -19.77
N LYS A 185 -11.86 -13.42 -20.42
CA LYS A 185 -11.26 -14.69 -19.96
C LYS A 185 -10.69 -14.60 -18.54
N ARG A 186 -10.14 -13.43 -18.17
CA ARG A 186 -9.65 -13.20 -16.80
C ARG A 186 -10.81 -13.06 -15.82
N LEU A 187 -11.83 -12.25 -16.16
CA LEU A 187 -13.01 -12.08 -15.30
C LEU A 187 -13.78 -13.39 -15.11
N GLU A 188 -13.97 -14.20 -16.15
CA GLU A 188 -14.61 -15.51 -16.04
C GLU A 188 -13.85 -16.43 -15.12
N LYS A 189 -12.51 -16.44 -15.19
CA LYS A 189 -11.69 -17.19 -14.25
C LYS A 189 -11.87 -16.69 -12.81
N LEU A 190 -11.87 -15.38 -12.60
CA LEU A 190 -12.01 -14.77 -11.26
C LEU A 190 -13.42 -14.92 -10.68
N ALA A 191 -14.47 -14.93 -11.51
CA ALA A 191 -15.85 -15.13 -11.07
C ALA A 191 -16.11 -16.57 -10.61
N ASN A 192 -15.51 -17.55 -11.30
CA ASN A 192 -15.70 -18.98 -11.00
C ASN A 192 -14.63 -19.57 -10.06
N LEU A 193 -13.89 -18.71 -9.34
CA LEU A 193 -12.89 -19.16 -8.37
C LEU A 193 -13.60 -19.46 -7.04
N ASP A 194 -13.80 -20.75 -6.72
CA ASP A 194 -14.41 -21.18 -5.45
C ASP A 194 -13.54 -20.80 -4.24
N VAL A 195 -12.21 -21.03 -4.32
CA VAL A 195 -11.25 -20.66 -3.27
C VAL A 195 -9.94 -20.20 -3.93
N PRO A 196 -9.47 -18.96 -3.68
CA PRO A 196 -8.18 -18.49 -4.19
C PRO A 196 -7.04 -19.28 -3.52
N ARG A 197 -6.34 -20.14 -4.28
CA ARG A 197 -5.14 -20.80 -3.78
C ARG A 197 -3.91 -19.93 -4.00
N PRO A 198 -2.96 -19.88 -3.04
CA PRO A 198 -1.63 -19.37 -3.31
C PRO A 198 -1.12 -20.07 -4.58
N TYR A 199 -0.59 -19.31 -5.53
CA TYR A 199 -0.06 -19.81 -6.81
C TYR A 199 -1.06 -20.14 -7.95
N ASP A 200 -2.39 -20.03 -7.76
CA ASP A 200 -3.37 -20.28 -8.84
C ASP A 200 -3.49 -19.12 -9.87
N ASN A 201 -2.47 -18.27 -9.99
CA ASN A 201 -2.54 -16.96 -10.66
C ASN A 201 -3.75 -16.16 -10.17
N ALA A 202 -3.97 -16.19 -8.87
CA ALA A 202 -5.03 -15.44 -8.22
C ALA A 202 -4.73 -13.94 -8.30
N ALA A 203 -5.76 -13.15 -8.50
CA ALA A 203 -5.67 -11.72 -8.76
C ALA A 203 -6.95 -11.04 -8.29
N VAL A 204 -6.83 -9.76 -7.98
CA VAL A 204 -8.00 -8.88 -7.81
C VAL A 204 -8.15 -7.99 -9.03
N ILE A 205 -9.37 -7.51 -9.22
CA ILE A 205 -9.60 -6.33 -10.06
C ILE A 205 -9.61 -5.12 -9.13
N GLN A 206 -8.92 -4.06 -9.50
CA GLN A 206 -8.94 -2.81 -8.77
C GLN A 206 -9.41 -1.70 -9.71
N ARG A 207 -10.22 -0.77 -9.23
CA ARG A 207 -10.56 0.43 -10.00
C ARG A 207 -9.28 1.21 -10.33
N LEU A 208 -9.17 1.66 -11.57
CA LEU A 208 -8.05 2.48 -12.04
C LEU A 208 -8.18 3.87 -11.40
N VAL A 209 -7.10 4.32 -10.77
CA VAL A 209 -6.99 5.69 -10.30
C VAL A 209 -6.52 6.56 -11.46
N GLU A 210 -7.32 7.56 -11.80
CA GLU A 210 -6.93 8.61 -12.74
C GLU A 210 -5.99 9.57 -12.03
N HIS A 211 -4.75 9.62 -12.49
CA HIS A 211 -3.74 10.51 -11.94
C HIS A 211 -3.67 11.79 -12.77
N ASN A 212 -3.42 12.91 -12.12
CA ASN A 212 -3.18 14.17 -12.80
C ASN A 212 -1.93 14.11 -13.69
N TRP A 213 -1.94 14.93 -14.73
CA TRP A 213 -0.81 15.15 -15.62
C TRP A 213 -0.09 16.44 -15.23
N TYR A 214 1.23 16.36 -15.13
CA TYR A 214 2.10 17.49 -14.81
C TYR A 214 3.08 17.73 -15.94
N ASP A 215 3.33 18.99 -16.28
CA ASP A 215 4.44 19.39 -17.13
C ASP A 215 5.72 19.36 -16.29
N MET A 216 6.68 18.51 -16.67
CA MET A 216 7.94 18.36 -15.95
C MET A 216 9.12 18.45 -16.89
N VAL A 217 10.14 19.21 -16.49
CA VAL A 217 11.43 19.28 -17.17
C VAL A 217 12.40 18.33 -16.49
N ARG A 218 13.16 17.55 -17.27
CA ARG A 218 14.17 16.63 -16.76
C ARG A 218 15.55 17.14 -17.17
N HIS A 219 16.28 17.70 -16.21
CA HIS A 219 17.57 18.35 -16.49
C HIS A 219 18.76 17.37 -16.62
N GLU A 220 18.61 16.13 -16.17
CA GLU A 220 19.71 15.15 -16.05
C GLU A 220 19.49 13.88 -16.88
N VAL A 221 18.62 13.93 -17.90
CA VAL A 221 18.41 12.80 -18.81
C VAL A 221 19.21 13.05 -20.09
N PRO A 222 20.29 12.27 -20.36
CA PRO A 222 21.07 12.44 -21.57
C PRO A 222 20.19 12.34 -22.83
N GLY A 223 20.27 13.34 -23.70
CA GLY A 223 19.49 13.40 -24.94
C GLY A 223 18.07 13.97 -24.79
N ASP A 224 17.67 14.42 -23.60
CA ASP A 224 16.46 15.22 -23.42
C ASP A 224 16.69 16.66 -23.90
N ASP A 225 15.69 17.28 -24.52
CA ASP A 225 15.81 18.61 -25.15
C ASP A 225 15.55 19.76 -24.17
N GLY A 226 15.39 19.43 -22.87
CA GLY A 226 15.12 20.38 -21.80
C GLY A 226 13.71 20.98 -21.84
N LYS A 227 12.81 20.47 -22.71
CA LYS A 227 11.43 20.96 -22.77
C LYS A 227 10.53 20.21 -21.78
N PRO A 228 9.44 20.85 -21.32
CA PRO A 228 8.47 20.16 -20.48
C PRO A 228 7.83 18.99 -21.21
N SER A 229 7.81 17.84 -20.55
CA SER A 229 7.09 16.64 -20.98
C SER A 229 6.01 16.27 -19.96
N LYS A 230 4.92 15.66 -20.42
CA LYS A 230 3.80 15.26 -19.57
C LYS A 230 4.09 13.95 -18.83
N PHE A 231 4.00 13.98 -17.50
CA PHE A 231 4.10 12.80 -16.65
C PHE A 231 3.00 12.75 -15.59
N HIS A 232 2.67 11.54 -15.15
CA HIS A 232 1.98 11.33 -13.88
C HIS A 232 2.97 11.41 -12.73
N LEU A 233 2.51 11.96 -11.61
CA LEU A 233 3.27 12.06 -10.37
C LEU A 233 2.54 11.26 -9.28
N ILE A 234 3.23 10.28 -8.70
CA ILE A 234 2.67 9.38 -7.69
C ILE A 234 3.67 9.23 -6.57
N GLY A 235 3.26 9.51 -5.34
CA GLY A 235 4.14 9.40 -4.19
C GLY A 235 3.52 8.71 -3.01
N ALA A 236 4.38 8.30 -2.10
CA ALA A 236 3.98 7.99 -0.74
C ALA A 236 4.06 9.26 0.11
N MET A 237 3.27 9.31 1.17
CA MET A 237 3.43 10.27 2.24
C MET A 237 3.66 9.49 3.53
N PHE A 238 4.52 10.01 4.39
CA PHE A 238 4.56 9.61 5.79
C PHE A 238 3.62 10.51 6.56
N MET A 239 2.76 9.94 7.37
CA MET A 239 2.02 10.69 8.38
C MET A 239 2.79 10.57 9.69
N LEU A 240 3.20 11.70 10.26
CA LEU A 240 3.81 11.76 11.59
C LEU A 240 2.81 12.36 12.57
N GLN A 241 2.78 11.80 13.80
CA GLN A 241 1.90 12.23 14.90
C GLN A 241 0.39 12.20 14.57
N ASN A 242 -0.04 11.41 13.58
CA ASN A 242 -1.42 11.43 13.07
C ASN A 242 -1.91 12.84 12.67
N ARG A 243 -0.98 13.76 12.35
CA ARG A 243 -1.29 15.19 12.18
C ARG A 243 -0.63 15.81 10.96
N ASN A 244 0.62 15.44 10.69
CA ASN A 244 1.42 16.09 9.66
C ASN A 244 1.80 15.09 8.57
N PHE A 245 1.46 15.42 7.32
CA PHE A 245 1.87 14.65 6.15
C PHE A 245 3.18 15.18 5.61
N TYR A 246 4.17 14.30 5.53
CA TYR A 246 5.45 14.57 4.91
C TYR A 246 5.57 13.77 3.61
N PRO A 247 6.00 14.40 2.51
CA PRO A 247 6.29 13.67 1.30
C PRO A 247 7.36 12.59 1.56
N SER A 248 7.09 11.36 1.14
CA SER A 248 8.05 10.26 1.15
C SER A 248 8.72 10.18 -0.22
N THR A 249 9.01 8.97 -0.71
CA THR A 249 9.45 8.75 -2.07
C THR A 249 8.32 9.04 -3.06
N TRP A 250 8.59 9.89 -4.03
CA TRP A 250 7.70 10.22 -5.14
C TRP A 250 8.29 9.68 -6.44
N ARG A 251 7.44 9.39 -7.42
CA ARG A 251 7.83 8.79 -8.70
C ARG A 251 7.07 9.44 -9.82
N VAL A 252 7.74 9.56 -10.96
CA VAL A 252 7.15 10.03 -12.21
C VAL A 252 7.04 8.90 -13.21
N GLY A 253 5.96 8.86 -13.97
CA GLY A 253 5.73 7.81 -14.98
C GLY A 253 4.80 8.26 -16.11
N LEU A 254 4.88 7.55 -17.24
CA LEU A 254 4.20 7.92 -18.49
C LEU A 254 2.77 7.40 -18.65
N GLU A 255 2.31 6.42 -17.86
CA GLU A 255 0.98 5.82 -18.05
C GLU A 255 0.16 5.69 -16.77
N THR A 256 0.76 5.21 -15.69
CA THR A 256 0.26 5.02 -14.30
C THR A 256 1.18 3.93 -13.72
N HIS A 257 1.84 4.22 -12.61
CA HIS A 257 3.10 3.54 -12.28
C HIS A 257 2.93 2.04 -11.93
N LEU A 258 3.28 1.16 -12.88
CA LEU A 258 3.39 -0.29 -12.68
C LEU A 258 4.85 -0.74 -12.50
N GLY A 259 5.54 -0.13 -11.54
CA GLY A 259 6.97 -0.41 -11.27
C GLY A 259 7.90 0.29 -12.26
N ILE A 260 9.08 0.67 -11.79
CA ILE A 260 10.17 1.14 -12.66
C ILE A 260 10.87 -0.11 -13.17
N THR A 261 10.86 -0.30 -14.49
CA THR A 261 11.54 -1.40 -15.17
C THR A 261 12.30 -0.86 -16.38
N ALA A 262 13.21 -1.66 -16.95
CA ALA A 262 13.98 -1.22 -18.12
C ALA A 262 13.08 -0.84 -19.31
N ASP A 263 11.91 -1.47 -19.45
CA ASP A 263 10.88 -1.20 -20.46
C ASP A 263 9.86 -0.12 -20.04
N LYS A 264 9.88 0.32 -18.77
CA LYS A 264 9.00 1.37 -18.21
C LYS A 264 9.82 2.33 -17.35
N PRO A 265 10.62 3.20 -17.99
CA PRO A 265 11.49 4.11 -17.28
C PRO A 265 10.68 5.09 -16.43
N GLY A 266 11.18 5.37 -15.23
CA GLY A 266 10.62 6.34 -14.30
C GLY A 266 11.74 6.86 -13.40
N LEU A 267 11.58 8.07 -12.87
CA LEU A 267 12.52 8.64 -11.91
C LEU A 267 11.95 8.46 -10.51
N VAL A 268 12.82 8.08 -9.58
CA VAL A 268 12.53 8.12 -8.14
C VAL A 268 12.99 9.48 -7.63
N LEU A 269 12.05 10.28 -7.16
CA LEU A 269 12.32 11.55 -6.50
C LEU A 269 12.33 11.33 -4.99
N ALA A 270 13.45 11.66 -4.36
CA ALA A 270 13.50 11.89 -2.92
C ALA A 270 13.34 13.39 -2.70
N MET A 271 12.20 13.81 -2.15
CA MET A 271 12.04 15.20 -1.72
C MET A 271 12.61 15.32 -0.31
N VAL A 272 13.74 16.00 -0.18
CA VAL A 272 14.20 16.49 1.12
C VAL A 272 13.74 17.94 1.19
N ARG A 273 12.97 18.33 2.22
CA ARG A 273 12.77 19.76 2.50
C ARG A 273 14.17 20.33 2.71
N GLN A 274 14.58 21.25 1.85
CA GLN A 274 15.81 22.00 2.09
C GLN A 274 15.63 22.65 3.47
N PRO A 275 16.45 22.29 4.49
CA PRO A 275 16.34 22.94 5.78
C PRO A 275 16.54 24.44 5.54
N ASP A 276 15.88 25.27 6.35
CA ASP A 276 16.08 26.72 6.33
C ASP A 276 17.54 26.96 6.75
N TRP A 277 18.47 26.93 5.80
CA TRP A 277 19.87 27.21 6.04
C TRP A 277 19.93 28.70 6.37
N PRO A 278 20.61 29.13 7.46
CA PRO A 278 20.91 30.54 7.61
C PRO A 278 21.68 30.94 6.35
N ILE A 279 21.10 31.81 5.52
CA ILE A 279 21.78 32.40 4.38
C ILE A 279 23.11 32.88 4.95
N GLY A 280 24.21 32.21 4.56
CA GLY A 280 25.53 32.65 4.97
C GLY A 280 25.67 34.06 4.46
N ASP A 281 26.15 34.96 5.32
CA ASP A 281 26.40 36.35 4.96
C ASP A 281 26.97 36.41 3.55
N ASP A 282 26.35 37.26 2.74
CA ASP A 282 26.65 37.47 1.34
C ASP A 282 28.15 37.30 1.08
N GLN A 283 28.50 36.44 0.11
CA GLN A 283 29.85 36.47 -0.43
C GLN A 283 30.03 37.88 -0.97
N GLU A 284 30.77 38.71 -0.21
CA GLU A 284 31.29 39.97 -0.67
C GLU A 284 31.88 39.71 -2.05
N GLU A 285 31.31 40.38 -3.05
CA GLU A 285 31.88 40.49 -4.38
C GLU A 285 33.30 41.04 -4.21
N GLU A 286 34.31 40.19 -4.33
CA GLU A 286 35.66 40.65 -4.60
C GLU A 286 35.74 40.98 -6.10
N GLU A 287 35.90 42.27 -6.38
CA GLU A 287 36.20 42.88 -7.69
C GLU A 287 37.39 42.25 -8.42
#